data_AF-A0A822BV72-F1
#
_entry.id   AF-A0A822BV72-F1
#
_cell.length_a   1.000
_cell.length_b   1.000
_cell.length_c   1.000
_cell.angle_alpha   90.00
_cell.angle_beta   90.00
_cell.angle_gamma   90.00
#
_symmetry.space_group_name_H-M   'P 1'
#
loop_
_entity.id
_entity.type
_entity.pdbx_description
1 polymer ?
#
loop_
_entity_poly.entity_id
_entity_poly.type
_entity_poly.pdbx_seq_one_letter_code
_entity_poly.pdbx_strand_id
1 'polypeptide(L)'
;MDKSNNMPTGQNDETLTEEIEMHTRRRNSRLLIHDSDDLIKPIPIVGYAQEEILPLAEACTPLIPIVHNILAYVSFALEHTSDEPADGLTRDESASIRLYTIEWTGEYSSLYSILNETLRTSDRENLRPWFKYLKLFLSALVKLPCAPPQTVWRGVRRNTVDDFPKGAHITWWAFSSTTTSLDLLENDLYLGKTGERTIFSIEAINGRDICAHSNFNNEEEILILPGTYMEVQAQLNPAAELHIIHLKQKIPKELLLEPPFEGI
;
A
#
# COMPACT_ATOMS: atom_id res chain seq x y z
N MET A 1 55.91 2.38 14.06
CA MET A 1 55.42 0.99 13.95
C MET A 1 54.03 0.94 14.56
N ASP A 2 53.07 0.76 13.66
CA ASP A 2 51.67 0.35 13.77
C ASP A 2 50.86 0.63 15.04
N LYS A 3 49.78 1.39 14.84
CA LYS A 3 48.47 1.04 15.39
C LYS A 3 47.48 0.94 14.24
N SER A 4 47.17 -0.29 13.87
CA SER A 4 46.08 -0.65 12.98
C SER A 4 44.75 -0.25 13.61
N ASN A 5 43.99 0.58 12.90
CA ASN A 5 42.62 0.94 13.24
C ASN A 5 41.73 -0.08 12.51
N ASN A 6 41.26 -1.11 13.24
CA ASN A 6 40.25 -2.02 12.71
C ASN A 6 38.88 -1.34 12.81
N MET A 7 38.33 -0.93 11.67
CA MET A 7 36.90 -0.68 11.52
C MET A 7 36.16 -2.02 11.40
N PRO A 8 35.06 -2.26 12.12
CA PRO A 8 34.14 -3.35 11.79
C PRO A 8 33.10 -2.79 10.82
N THR A 9 33.30 -2.99 9.52
CA THR A 9 32.31 -2.68 8.49
C THR A 9 32.18 -3.89 7.58
N GLY A 10 31.07 -4.63 7.70
CA GLY A 10 30.75 -5.74 6.81
C GLY A 10 29.75 -6.76 7.34
N GLN A 11 29.73 -7.03 8.66
CA GLN A 11 28.91 -8.14 9.19
C GLN A 11 27.44 -7.80 9.48
N ASN A 12 27.08 -6.55 9.78
CA ASN A 12 25.69 -6.20 10.13
C ASN A 12 24.77 -6.03 8.92
N ASP A 13 25.29 -5.62 7.76
CA ASP A 13 24.48 -5.41 6.54
C ASP A 13 24.16 -6.74 5.83
N GLU A 14 25.12 -7.68 5.77
CA GLU A 14 24.88 -9.02 5.21
C GLU A 14 23.81 -9.78 6.03
N THR A 15 23.86 -9.71 7.37
CA THR A 15 22.87 -10.37 8.22
C THR A 15 21.46 -9.80 8.07
N LEU A 16 21.33 -8.49 7.91
CA LEU A 16 20.03 -7.85 7.71
C LEU A 16 19.45 -8.21 6.33
N THR A 17 20.31 -8.28 5.31
CA THR A 17 19.90 -8.67 3.95
C THR A 17 19.40 -10.11 3.91
N GLU A 18 20.13 -11.04 4.55
CA GLU A 18 19.71 -12.44 4.69
C GLU A 18 18.39 -12.59 5.48
N GLU A 19 18.19 -11.79 6.53
CA GLU A 19 16.93 -11.74 7.28
C GLU A 19 15.76 -11.26 6.41
N ILE A 20 15.95 -10.17 5.64
CA ILE A 20 14.93 -9.65 4.71
C ILE A 20 14.59 -10.69 3.64
N GLU A 21 15.58 -11.37 3.07
CA GLU A 21 15.38 -12.44 2.08
C GLU A 21 14.64 -13.67 2.64
N MET A 22 14.95 -14.07 3.87
CA MET A 22 14.29 -15.21 4.52
C MET A 22 12.82 -14.92 4.82
N HIS A 23 12.50 -13.70 5.23
CA HIS A 23 11.15 -13.29 5.61
C HIS A 23 10.28 -12.86 4.41
N THR A 24 10.85 -12.29 3.34
CA THR A 24 10.08 -11.97 2.12
C THR A 24 9.46 -13.21 1.46
N ARG A 25 9.99 -14.42 1.72
CA ARG A 25 9.40 -15.69 1.25
C ARG A 25 8.19 -16.16 2.06
N ARG A 26 7.86 -15.52 3.19
CA ARG A 26 6.72 -15.89 4.05
C ARG A 26 6.10 -14.66 4.72
N ARG A 27 4.80 -14.48 4.44
CA ARG A 27 3.82 -13.60 5.13
C ARG A 27 3.66 -12.23 4.45
N ASN A 28 2.45 -11.95 3.98
CA ASN A 28 2.02 -10.65 3.48
C ASN A 28 0.72 -10.26 4.19
N SER A 29 0.81 -9.36 5.16
CA SER A 29 -0.32 -8.90 5.96
C SER A 29 -1.01 -7.67 5.38
N ARG A 30 -0.59 -7.18 4.20
CA ARG A 30 -1.18 -6.02 3.51
C ARG A 30 -2.67 -6.14 3.23
N LEU A 31 -3.17 -7.37 3.08
CA LEU A 31 -4.60 -7.60 2.94
C LEU A 31 -5.37 -7.32 4.24
N LEU A 32 -4.72 -7.31 5.41
CA LEU A 32 -5.30 -7.10 6.74
C LEU A 32 -5.10 -5.65 7.22
N ILE A 33 -6.14 -5.00 7.78
CA ILE A 33 -6.04 -3.66 8.39
C ILE A 33 -6.76 -3.66 9.75
N HIS A 34 -6.19 -2.89 10.69
CA HIS A 34 -6.83 -2.42 11.92
C HIS A 34 -7.35 -0.97 11.77
N ASP A 35 -8.54 -0.74 12.34
CA ASP A 35 -9.27 0.51 12.64
C ASP A 35 -9.96 1.33 11.53
N SER A 36 -10.93 2.13 11.98
CA SER A 36 -12.09 2.74 11.29
C SER A 36 -11.95 4.25 11.13
N ASP A 37 -12.52 4.79 10.04
CA ASP A 37 -12.38 6.20 9.63
C ASP A 37 -13.48 7.10 10.25
N ASP A 38 -13.08 8.21 10.87
CA ASP A 38 -13.96 9.25 11.43
C ASP A 38 -14.54 10.20 10.37
N LEU A 39 -15.79 10.64 10.61
CA LEU A 39 -16.63 11.52 9.78
C LEU A 39 -16.19 13.01 9.81
N ILE A 40 -14.95 13.31 9.40
CA ILE A 40 -14.48 14.69 9.17
C ILE A 40 -14.64 15.05 7.69
N LYS A 41 -14.97 16.31 7.38
CA LYS A 41 -15.05 16.79 5.99
C LYS A 41 -13.73 16.42 5.28
N PRO A 42 -13.80 15.68 4.16
CA PRO A 42 -12.63 15.10 3.55
C PRO A 42 -11.63 16.19 3.12
N ILE A 43 -10.44 16.22 3.73
CA ILE A 43 -9.36 17.10 3.29
C ILE A 43 -8.59 16.36 2.19
N PRO A 44 -8.47 16.92 0.98
CA PRO A 44 -7.80 16.22 -0.12
C PRO A 44 -6.31 16.03 0.16
N ILE A 45 -5.72 15.04 -0.52
CA ILE A 45 -4.28 14.80 -0.54
C ILE A 45 -3.71 15.63 -1.71
N VAL A 46 -3.08 16.75 -1.36
CA VAL A 46 -2.53 17.76 -2.29
C VAL A 46 -1.12 18.16 -1.82
N GLY A 47 -0.36 18.86 -2.65
CA GLY A 47 0.95 19.42 -2.26
C GLY A 47 2.13 18.50 -2.61
N TYR A 48 1.90 17.19 -2.66
CA TYR A 48 2.92 16.22 -3.06
C TYR A 48 3.22 16.29 -4.56
N ALA A 49 2.25 16.71 -5.39
CA ALA A 49 2.41 16.76 -6.84
C ALA A 49 3.45 17.81 -7.28
N GLN A 50 3.69 18.83 -6.45
CA GLN A 50 4.65 19.91 -6.67
C GLN A 50 6.09 19.49 -6.33
N GLU A 51 6.30 18.34 -5.69
CA GLU A 51 7.64 17.80 -5.50
C GLU A 51 8.26 17.38 -6.84
N GLU A 52 9.58 17.46 -6.91
CA GLU A 52 10.33 16.89 -8.03
C GLU A 52 10.35 15.36 -7.94
N ILE A 53 10.40 14.70 -9.10
CA ILE A 53 10.65 13.25 -9.12
C ILE A 53 12.13 13.03 -8.79
N LEU A 54 12.39 12.31 -7.70
CA LEU A 54 13.72 12.00 -7.19
C LEU A 54 14.01 10.50 -7.26
N PRO A 55 15.28 10.09 -7.27
CA PRO A 55 15.67 8.69 -7.04
C PRO A 55 15.08 8.16 -5.72
N LEU A 56 14.80 6.85 -5.65
CA LEU A 56 14.07 6.25 -4.53
C LEU A 56 14.73 6.51 -3.18
N ALA A 57 16.07 6.41 -3.11
CA ALA A 57 16.83 6.69 -1.89
C ALA A 57 16.67 8.14 -1.38
N GLU A 58 16.68 9.10 -2.30
CA GLU A 58 16.47 10.52 -1.95
C GLU A 58 15.01 10.78 -1.57
N ALA A 59 14.06 10.18 -2.30
CA ALA A 59 12.64 10.29 -2.01
C ALA A 59 12.26 9.74 -0.62
N CYS A 60 12.97 8.71 -0.14
CA CYS A 60 12.78 8.11 1.18
C CYS A 60 13.59 8.77 2.31
N THR A 61 14.49 9.71 2.01
CA THR A 61 15.33 10.36 3.05
C THR A 61 14.51 11.01 4.17
N PRO A 62 13.39 11.73 3.92
CA PRO A 62 12.57 12.27 5.01
C PRO A 62 11.86 11.23 5.87
N LEU A 63 11.82 9.96 5.44
CA LEU A 63 11.18 8.85 6.14
C LEU A 63 12.10 8.13 7.13
N ILE A 64 13.41 8.41 7.12
CA ILE A 64 14.39 7.83 8.05
C ILE A 64 13.95 7.90 9.54
N PRO A 65 13.42 9.03 10.05
CA PRO A 65 12.97 9.09 11.45
C PRO A 65 11.62 8.42 11.71
N ILE A 66 10.90 7.96 10.67
CA ILE A 66 9.51 7.48 10.74
C ILE A 66 9.45 5.97 10.50
N VAL A 67 10.21 5.47 9.52
CA VAL A 67 10.15 4.09 9.05
C VAL A 67 11.47 3.39 9.40
N HIS A 68 11.37 2.37 10.23
CA HIS A 68 12.52 1.60 10.70
C HIS A 68 13.32 1.03 9.52
N ASN A 69 14.64 1.21 9.52
CA ASN A 69 15.58 0.67 8.52
C ASN A 69 15.22 0.96 7.06
N ILE A 70 14.50 2.05 6.77
CA ILE A 70 13.98 2.34 5.43
C ILE A 70 15.05 2.27 4.32
N LEU A 71 16.27 2.76 4.57
CA LEU A 71 17.32 2.75 3.55
C LEU A 71 17.79 1.33 3.18
N ALA A 72 17.80 0.39 4.12
CA ALA A 72 18.14 -1.00 3.83
C ALA A 72 17.09 -1.64 2.91
N TYR A 73 15.80 -1.39 3.19
CA TYR A 73 14.73 -1.89 2.35
C TYR A 73 14.62 -1.17 0.99
N VAL A 74 15.04 0.10 0.90
CA VAL A 74 15.23 0.79 -0.38
C VAL A 74 16.29 0.09 -1.22
N SER A 75 17.45 -0.21 -0.64
CA SER A 75 18.50 -0.97 -1.34
C SER A 75 17.98 -2.33 -1.81
N PHE A 76 17.32 -3.07 -0.91
CA PHE A 76 16.70 -4.36 -1.26
C PHE A 76 15.71 -4.23 -2.42
N ALA A 77 14.81 -3.24 -2.39
CA ALA A 77 13.82 -3.02 -3.44
C ALA A 77 14.49 -2.69 -4.79
N LEU A 78 15.56 -1.89 -4.78
CA LEU A 78 16.32 -1.58 -5.98
C LEU A 78 17.05 -2.81 -6.54
N GLU A 79 17.73 -3.58 -5.70
CA GLU A 79 18.45 -4.81 -6.08
C GLU A 79 17.52 -5.86 -6.68
N HIS A 80 16.28 -5.94 -6.21
CA HIS A 80 15.26 -6.86 -6.69
C HIS A 80 14.39 -6.28 -7.82
N THR A 81 14.76 -5.12 -8.37
CA THR A 81 14.05 -4.49 -9.48
C THR A 81 14.95 -4.40 -10.71
N SER A 82 14.44 -4.87 -11.85
CA SER A 82 15.11 -4.82 -13.16
C SER A 82 15.59 -3.40 -13.49
N ASP A 83 16.75 -3.29 -14.13
CA ASP A 83 17.23 -2.02 -14.70
C ASP A 83 16.31 -1.52 -15.84
N GLU A 84 15.62 -2.44 -16.51
CA GLU A 84 14.60 -2.19 -17.52
C GLU A 84 13.28 -2.83 -17.10
N PRO A 85 12.49 -2.21 -16.20
CA PRO A 85 11.22 -2.76 -15.77
C PRO A 85 10.15 -2.59 -16.87
N ALA A 86 9.06 -3.34 -16.77
CA ALA A 86 7.93 -3.27 -17.69
C ALA A 86 7.17 -1.92 -17.59
N ASP A 87 6.15 -1.76 -18.43
CA ASP A 87 5.14 -0.68 -18.36
C ASP A 87 5.72 0.75 -18.48
N GLY A 88 6.92 0.87 -19.06
CA GLY A 88 7.58 2.15 -19.29
C GLY A 88 8.00 2.86 -18.00
N LEU A 89 8.11 2.13 -16.89
CA LEU A 89 8.60 2.65 -15.63
C LEU A 89 10.13 2.83 -15.67
N THR A 90 10.63 3.79 -14.90
CA THR A 90 12.05 3.78 -14.51
C THR A 90 12.30 2.72 -13.43
N ARG A 91 13.56 2.37 -13.21
CA ARG A 91 13.96 1.47 -12.11
C ARG A 91 13.48 1.99 -10.76
N ASP A 92 13.67 3.28 -10.45
CA ASP A 92 13.22 3.89 -9.20
C ASP A 92 11.69 3.89 -9.04
N GLU A 93 10.95 4.13 -10.13
CA GLU A 93 9.49 4.07 -10.13
C GLU A 93 8.99 2.65 -9.82
N SER A 94 9.52 1.65 -10.52
CA SER A 94 9.18 0.24 -10.26
C SER A 94 9.61 -0.19 -8.85
N ALA A 95 10.80 0.23 -8.39
CA ALA A 95 11.30 -0.10 -7.07
C ALA A 95 10.49 0.58 -5.96
N SER A 96 9.90 1.75 -6.21
CA SER A 96 8.98 2.40 -5.26
C SER A 96 7.73 1.57 -5.00
N ILE A 97 7.21 0.90 -6.04
CA ILE A 97 6.08 -0.03 -5.95
C ILE A 97 6.50 -1.30 -5.21
N ARG A 98 7.68 -1.86 -5.56
CA ARG A 98 8.24 -3.01 -4.83
C ARG A 98 8.40 -2.68 -3.34
N LEU A 99 8.96 -1.53 -3.00
CA LEU A 99 9.14 -1.08 -1.63
C LEU A 99 7.82 -1.01 -0.85
N TYR A 100 6.77 -0.49 -1.47
CA TYR A 100 5.42 -0.46 -0.89
C TYR A 100 4.93 -1.87 -0.54
N THR A 101 5.32 -2.88 -1.33
CA THR A 101 4.80 -4.23 -1.21
C THR A 101 5.62 -5.14 -0.28
N ILE A 102 6.80 -4.72 0.19
CA ILE A 102 7.63 -5.54 1.07
C ILE A 102 7.06 -5.55 2.50
N GLU A 103 7.03 -6.73 3.11
CA GLU A 103 6.73 -6.89 4.53
C GLU A 103 8.04 -6.80 5.34
N TRP A 104 8.03 -5.98 6.39
CA TRP A 104 9.14 -5.84 7.31
C TRP A 104 9.23 -7.05 8.22
N THR A 105 10.45 -7.32 8.67
CA THR A 105 10.74 -8.41 9.58
C THR A 105 10.51 -8.00 11.04
N GLY A 106 10.20 -8.99 11.89
CA GLY A 106 10.08 -8.79 13.34
C GLY A 106 8.79 -8.05 13.76
N GLU A 107 8.94 -7.12 14.69
CA GLU A 107 7.84 -6.35 15.31
C GLU A 107 7.60 -4.98 14.66
N TYR A 108 8.40 -4.62 13.65
CA TYR A 108 8.33 -3.30 13.03
C TYR A 108 7.23 -3.23 11.98
N SER A 109 6.53 -2.08 11.95
CA SER A 109 5.56 -1.82 10.90
C SER A 109 6.25 -1.49 9.58
N SER A 110 5.81 -2.19 8.52
CA SER A 110 6.23 -1.98 7.14
C SER A 110 5.87 -0.58 6.65
N LEU A 111 6.57 -0.13 5.58
CA LEU A 111 6.32 1.18 4.98
C LEU A 111 4.84 1.41 4.63
N TYR A 112 4.18 0.42 4.01
CA TYR A 112 2.77 0.54 3.63
C TYR A 112 1.86 0.70 4.86
N SER A 113 2.17 0.04 5.98
CA SER A 113 1.36 0.07 7.19
C SER A 113 1.33 1.49 7.75
N ILE A 114 2.52 2.07 7.92
CA ILE A 114 2.69 3.42 8.48
C ILE A 114 2.13 4.47 7.52
N LEU A 115 2.38 4.34 6.20
CA LEU A 115 1.82 5.26 5.20
C LEU A 115 0.29 5.21 5.21
N ASN A 116 -0.30 4.01 5.18
CA ASN A 116 -1.75 3.86 5.17
C ASN A 116 -2.41 4.35 6.45
N GLU A 117 -1.76 4.19 7.61
CA GLU A 117 -2.21 4.80 8.87
C GLU A 117 -2.18 6.33 8.77
N THR A 118 -1.07 6.89 8.30
CA THR A 118 -0.91 8.34 8.12
C THR A 118 -1.98 8.91 7.19
N LEU A 119 -2.29 8.22 6.10
CA LEU A 119 -3.32 8.61 5.13
C LEU A 119 -4.74 8.66 5.73
N ARG A 120 -5.06 7.76 6.68
CA ARG A 120 -6.38 7.75 7.36
C ARG A 120 -6.54 8.91 8.33
N THR A 121 -5.45 9.43 8.89
CA THR A 121 -5.53 10.58 9.79
C THR A 121 -6.09 11.80 9.05
N SER A 122 -6.84 12.66 9.74
CA SER A 122 -7.34 13.91 9.14
C SER A 122 -6.27 15.01 9.06
N ASP A 123 -5.16 14.85 9.79
CA ASP A 123 -4.07 15.83 9.82
C ASP A 123 -3.11 15.61 8.64
N ARG A 124 -3.29 16.41 7.59
CA ARG A 124 -2.47 16.36 6.37
C ARG A 124 -1.02 16.82 6.59
N GLU A 125 -0.71 17.48 7.70
CA GLU A 125 0.69 17.87 8.00
C GLU A 125 1.56 16.64 8.27
N ASN A 126 0.98 15.56 8.82
CA ASN A 126 1.67 14.28 9.02
C ASN A 126 2.08 13.61 7.70
N LEU A 127 1.45 13.98 6.56
CA LEU A 127 1.83 13.47 5.25
C LEU A 127 3.02 14.20 4.64
N ARG A 128 3.42 15.39 5.13
CA ARG A 128 4.51 16.16 4.50
C ARG A 128 5.83 15.39 4.34
N PRO A 129 6.32 14.60 5.33
CA PRO A 129 7.52 13.78 5.14
C PRO A 129 7.38 12.75 4.00
N TRP A 130 6.15 12.37 3.66
CA TRP A 130 5.86 11.39 2.62
C TRP A 130 5.78 11.98 1.22
N PHE A 131 5.74 13.30 1.05
CA PHE A 131 5.44 13.93 -0.24
C PHE A 131 6.41 13.52 -1.36
N LYS A 132 7.72 13.45 -1.07
CA LYS A 132 8.71 13.01 -2.05
C LYS A 132 8.52 11.55 -2.48
N TYR A 133 8.25 10.67 -1.52
CA TYR A 133 7.94 9.27 -1.82
C TYR A 133 6.61 9.13 -2.56
N LEU A 134 5.55 9.83 -2.14
CA LEU A 134 4.24 9.86 -2.78
C LEU A 134 4.34 10.38 -4.22
N LYS A 135 5.16 11.40 -4.46
CA LYS A 135 5.42 11.91 -5.81
C LYS A 135 5.97 10.83 -6.71
N LEU A 136 7.04 10.14 -6.31
CA LEU A 136 7.63 9.05 -7.08
C LEU A 136 6.64 7.89 -7.27
N PHE A 137 6.03 7.44 -6.18
CA PHE A 137 5.15 6.28 -6.16
C PHE A 137 3.86 6.48 -6.96
N LEU A 138 3.16 7.61 -6.78
CA LEU A 138 1.95 7.91 -7.55
C LEU A 138 2.28 8.20 -9.02
N SER A 139 3.43 8.81 -9.32
CA SER A 139 3.91 8.96 -10.70
C SER A 139 4.11 7.61 -11.39
N ALA A 140 4.65 6.60 -10.68
CA ALA A 140 4.76 5.24 -11.18
C ALA A 140 3.38 4.62 -11.42
N LEU A 141 2.48 4.71 -10.42
CA LEU A 141 1.15 4.10 -10.50
C LEU A 141 0.26 4.69 -11.60
N VAL A 142 0.40 5.97 -11.96
CA VAL A 142 -0.39 6.54 -13.07
C VAL A 142 0.09 6.09 -14.46
N LYS A 143 1.34 5.65 -14.60
CA LYS A 143 1.86 5.08 -15.85
C LYS A 143 1.40 3.65 -16.09
N LEU A 144 1.12 2.92 -15.01
CA LEU A 144 0.61 1.56 -15.10
C LEU A 144 -0.76 1.54 -15.79
N PRO A 145 -1.05 0.47 -16.57
CA PRO A 145 -2.35 0.31 -17.16
C PRO A 145 -3.42 0.30 -16.07
N CYS A 146 -4.49 1.05 -16.31
CA CYS A 146 -5.68 0.97 -15.49
C CYS A 146 -6.29 -0.42 -15.69
N ALA A 147 -6.49 -1.15 -14.59
CA ALA A 147 -7.23 -2.40 -14.65
C ALA A 147 -8.65 -2.12 -15.19
N PRO A 148 -9.22 -3.01 -16.04
CA PRO A 148 -10.59 -2.85 -16.49
C PRO A 148 -11.54 -2.82 -15.29
N PRO A 149 -12.69 -2.13 -15.37
CA PRO A 149 -13.69 -2.16 -14.31
C PRO A 149 -14.06 -3.60 -13.94
N GLN A 150 -13.83 -3.97 -12.69
CA GLN A 150 -13.99 -5.34 -12.21
C GLN A 150 -14.25 -5.39 -10.71
N THR A 151 -14.69 -6.55 -10.22
CA THR A 151 -14.81 -6.80 -8.79
C THR A 151 -13.47 -7.26 -8.24
N VAL A 152 -12.99 -6.56 -7.21
CA VAL A 152 -11.81 -6.96 -6.43
C VAL A 152 -12.19 -7.22 -4.99
N TRP A 153 -11.38 -8.04 -4.32
CA TRP A 153 -11.67 -8.58 -3.00
C TRP A 153 -10.59 -8.17 -2.00
N ARG A 154 -11.02 -7.89 -0.78
CA ARG A 154 -10.14 -7.61 0.36
C ARG A 154 -10.72 -8.20 1.63
N GLY A 155 -9.90 -8.88 2.43
CA GLY A 155 -10.34 -9.45 3.72
C GLY A 155 -9.69 -8.75 4.90
N VAL A 156 -10.44 -8.38 5.93
CA VAL A 156 -9.90 -7.85 7.19
C VAL A 156 -10.33 -8.70 8.39
N ARG A 157 -9.46 -8.89 9.38
CA ARG A 157 -9.71 -9.72 10.58
C ARG A 157 -10.38 -8.95 11.70
N ARG A 158 -11.49 -8.29 11.39
CA ARG A 158 -12.37 -7.63 12.36
C ARG A 158 -13.77 -7.44 11.79
N ASN A 159 -14.70 -7.12 12.67
CA ASN A 159 -16.00 -6.58 12.28
C ASN A 159 -15.82 -5.13 11.82
N THR A 160 -16.42 -4.79 10.70
CA THR A 160 -16.45 -3.42 10.16
C THR A 160 -17.88 -2.97 9.86
N VAL A 161 -18.90 -3.77 10.16
CA VAL A 161 -20.27 -3.53 9.69
C VAL A 161 -20.80 -2.15 10.10
N ASP A 162 -20.48 -1.70 11.32
CA ASP A 162 -20.90 -0.42 11.86
C ASP A 162 -20.18 0.77 11.19
N ASP A 163 -18.99 0.57 10.64
CA ASP A 163 -18.20 1.59 9.95
C ASP A 163 -18.75 1.86 8.53
N PHE A 164 -19.49 0.93 7.94
CA PHE A 164 -19.94 0.97 6.54
C PHE A 164 -21.46 0.84 6.39
N PRO A 165 -22.30 1.70 7.00
CA PRO A 165 -23.75 1.57 6.90
C PRO A 165 -24.24 1.60 5.45
N LYS A 166 -25.20 0.72 5.11
CA LYS A 166 -25.77 0.64 3.75
C LYS A 166 -26.28 2.00 3.27
N GLY A 167 -25.92 2.39 2.05
CA GLY A 167 -26.26 3.67 1.43
C GLY A 167 -25.33 4.82 1.82
N ALA A 168 -24.40 4.62 2.76
CA ALA A 168 -23.39 5.60 3.08
C ALA A 168 -22.42 5.78 1.91
N HIS A 169 -21.90 7.00 1.83
CA HIS A 169 -20.81 7.34 0.94
C HIS A 169 -19.58 7.62 1.77
N ILE A 170 -18.47 6.98 1.41
CA ILE A 170 -17.23 7.03 2.16
C ILE A 170 -16.08 7.43 1.26
N THR A 171 -15.02 7.96 1.85
CA THR A 171 -13.73 8.14 1.17
C THR A 171 -12.75 7.15 1.77
N TRP A 172 -12.28 6.22 0.96
CA TRP A 172 -11.25 5.27 1.34
C TRP A 172 -9.88 5.94 1.21
N TRP A 173 -9.33 6.38 2.34
CA TRP A 173 -8.14 7.24 2.34
C TRP A 173 -6.81 6.53 2.16
N ALA A 174 -6.71 5.27 2.57
CA ALA A 174 -5.49 4.49 2.43
C ALA A 174 -5.35 3.91 1.01
N PHE A 175 -4.14 3.53 0.61
CA PHE A 175 -4.01 2.57 -0.47
C PHE A 175 -4.60 1.22 -0.02
N SER A 176 -5.20 0.48 -0.95
CA SER A 176 -5.82 -0.82 -0.64
C SER A 176 -5.30 -1.89 -1.57
N SER A 177 -4.48 -2.80 -1.05
CA SER A 177 -4.16 -4.03 -1.75
C SER A 177 -5.41 -4.90 -1.85
N THR A 178 -5.74 -5.33 -3.05
CA THR A 178 -6.89 -6.20 -3.33
C THR A 178 -6.47 -7.29 -4.30
N THR A 179 -7.25 -8.37 -4.35
CA THR A 179 -7.03 -9.47 -5.29
C THR A 179 -8.26 -9.70 -6.15
N THR A 180 -8.06 -10.17 -7.37
CA THR A 180 -9.18 -10.62 -8.22
C THR A 180 -9.62 -12.05 -7.88
N SER A 181 -8.78 -12.80 -7.15
CA SER A 181 -9.05 -14.19 -6.76
C SER A 181 -9.59 -14.29 -5.33
N LEU A 182 -10.90 -14.50 -5.20
CA LEU A 182 -11.55 -14.67 -3.89
C LEU A 182 -10.99 -15.88 -3.12
N ASP A 183 -10.56 -16.93 -3.82
CA ASP A 183 -10.01 -18.15 -3.23
C ASP A 183 -8.74 -17.88 -2.42
N LEU A 184 -7.97 -16.85 -2.77
CA LEU A 184 -6.81 -16.44 -1.98
C LEU A 184 -7.22 -16.03 -0.56
N LEU A 185 -8.41 -15.44 -0.35
CA LEU A 185 -8.85 -15.04 0.98
C LEU A 185 -9.13 -16.24 1.91
N GLU A 186 -9.36 -17.44 1.39
CA GLU A 186 -9.56 -18.63 2.22
C GLU A 186 -8.31 -19.06 3.00
N ASN A 187 -7.13 -18.65 2.55
CA ASN A 187 -5.87 -19.01 3.18
C ASN A 187 -5.66 -18.22 4.48
N ASP A 188 -5.32 -18.92 5.57
CA ASP A 188 -5.07 -18.37 6.90
C ASP A 188 -3.93 -17.33 6.95
N LEU A 189 -3.11 -17.24 5.91
CA LEU A 189 -2.14 -16.16 5.74
C LEU A 189 -2.80 -14.82 5.42
N TYR A 190 -3.94 -14.85 4.73
CA TYR A 190 -4.75 -13.68 4.42
C TYR A 190 -5.92 -13.62 5.40
N LEU A 191 -7.15 -13.97 5.00
CA LEU A 191 -8.29 -13.88 5.90
C LEU A 191 -8.46 -15.15 6.75
N GLY A 192 -8.39 -16.32 6.11
CA GLY A 192 -8.66 -17.60 6.76
C GLY A 192 -10.16 -17.86 6.98
N LYS A 193 -10.47 -18.95 7.68
CA LYS A 193 -11.84 -19.46 7.83
C LYS A 193 -12.46 -19.23 9.22
N THR A 194 -11.73 -18.64 10.16
CA THR A 194 -12.13 -18.55 11.57
C THR A 194 -11.90 -17.14 12.15
N GLY A 195 -12.58 -16.84 13.26
CA GLY A 195 -12.50 -15.54 13.93
C GLY A 195 -13.27 -14.43 13.22
N GLU A 196 -13.43 -13.31 13.93
CA GLU A 196 -14.13 -12.13 13.40
C GLU A 196 -13.46 -11.60 12.14
N ARG A 197 -14.20 -11.53 11.04
CA ARG A 197 -13.66 -11.17 9.73
C ARG A 197 -14.69 -10.53 8.81
N THR A 198 -14.22 -9.59 8.00
CA THR A 198 -15.02 -8.94 6.96
C THR A 198 -14.36 -9.10 5.59
N ILE A 199 -15.13 -9.50 4.59
CA ILE A 199 -14.76 -9.48 3.17
C ILE A 199 -15.39 -8.25 2.51
N PHE A 200 -14.58 -7.40 1.91
CA PHE A 200 -15.03 -6.36 1.00
C PHE A 200 -15.09 -6.92 -0.41
N SER A 201 -16.26 -6.80 -1.03
CA SER A 201 -16.47 -6.92 -2.47
C SER A 201 -16.50 -5.52 -3.05
N ILE A 202 -15.59 -5.18 -3.94
CA ILE A 202 -15.44 -3.79 -4.43
C ILE A 202 -15.58 -3.78 -5.94
N GLU A 203 -16.64 -3.15 -6.47
CA GLU A 203 -16.71 -2.77 -7.88
C GLU A 203 -15.74 -1.60 -8.13
N ALA A 204 -14.50 -1.91 -8.53
CA ALA A 204 -13.45 -0.93 -8.78
C ALA A 204 -13.45 -0.49 -10.25
N ILE A 205 -13.17 0.80 -10.49
CA ILE A 205 -13.13 1.37 -11.85
C ILE A 205 -11.73 1.81 -12.28
N ASN A 206 -10.82 2.04 -11.33
CA ASN A 206 -9.49 2.57 -11.64
C ASN A 206 -8.34 1.96 -10.82
N GLY A 207 -8.48 0.70 -10.41
CA GLY A 207 -7.39 -0.04 -9.77
C GLY A 207 -6.15 -0.11 -10.66
N ARG A 208 -4.98 -0.23 -10.03
CA ARG A 208 -3.69 -0.39 -10.73
C ARG A 208 -3.19 -1.81 -10.55
N ASP A 209 -2.96 -2.49 -11.66
CA ASP A 209 -2.29 -3.79 -11.62
C ASP A 209 -0.81 -3.56 -11.31
N ILE A 210 -0.36 -4.04 -10.15
CA ILE A 210 1.03 -3.89 -9.70
C ILE A 210 1.78 -5.23 -9.69
N CYS A 211 1.22 -6.31 -10.25
CA CYS A 211 1.80 -7.65 -10.16
C CYS A 211 3.25 -7.71 -10.67
N ALA A 212 3.52 -7.06 -11.80
CA ALA A 212 4.86 -7.04 -12.41
C ALA A 212 5.91 -6.29 -11.58
N HIS A 213 5.47 -5.43 -10.67
CA HIS A 213 6.33 -4.53 -9.88
C HIS A 213 6.30 -4.84 -8.39
N SER A 214 5.39 -5.72 -7.95
CA SER A 214 5.26 -6.17 -6.57
C SER A 214 6.40 -7.10 -6.17
N ASN A 215 6.66 -7.14 -4.86
CA ASN A 215 7.51 -8.15 -4.23
C ASN A 215 6.88 -9.54 -4.24
N PHE A 216 5.57 -9.62 -4.46
CA PHE A 216 4.80 -10.86 -4.48
C PHE A 216 4.13 -11.06 -5.84
N ASN A 217 4.60 -12.04 -6.60
CA ASN A 217 4.25 -12.20 -8.01
C ASN A 217 2.94 -12.99 -8.22
N ASN A 218 2.35 -13.56 -7.16
CA ASN A 218 1.30 -14.58 -7.25
C ASN A 218 -0.05 -14.12 -6.69
N GLU A 219 -0.22 -12.82 -6.40
CA GLU A 219 -1.40 -12.32 -5.67
C GLU A 219 -2.47 -11.70 -6.57
N GLU A 220 -2.20 -11.59 -7.88
CA GLU A 220 -3.07 -10.86 -8.84
C GLU A 220 -3.50 -9.51 -8.24
N GLU A 221 -2.49 -8.80 -7.72
CA GLU A 221 -2.65 -7.64 -6.86
C GLU A 221 -3.10 -6.42 -7.66
N ILE A 222 -4.33 -5.99 -7.38
CA ILE A 222 -4.87 -4.71 -7.84
C ILE A 222 -4.81 -3.73 -6.67
N LEU A 223 -4.11 -2.62 -6.86
CA LEU A 223 -3.99 -1.57 -5.87
C LEU A 223 -5.07 -0.50 -6.11
N ILE A 224 -5.90 -0.26 -5.10
CA ILE A 224 -6.81 0.89 -5.05
C ILE A 224 -6.05 2.09 -4.48
N LEU A 225 -6.19 3.24 -5.13
CA LEU A 225 -5.52 4.49 -4.75
C LEU A 225 -6.18 5.15 -3.52
N PRO A 226 -5.44 5.98 -2.77
CA PRO A 226 -5.98 6.73 -1.65
C PRO A 226 -6.99 7.78 -2.12
N GLY A 227 -7.89 8.18 -1.22
CA GLY A 227 -8.96 9.12 -1.55
C GLY A 227 -10.01 8.53 -2.50
N THR A 228 -10.16 7.20 -2.55
CA THR A 228 -11.14 6.55 -3.42
C THR A 228 -12.54 6.70 -2.85
N TYR A 229 -13.45 7.34 -3.61
CA TYR A 229 -14.83 7.53 -3.20
C TYR A 229 -15.68 6.29 -3.49
N MET A 230 -16.42 5.81 -2.48
CA MET A 230 -17.22 4.59 -2.58
C MET A 230 -18.61 4.75 -1.97
N GLU A 231 -19.58 4.03 -2.51
CA GLU A 231 -20.92 3.87 -1.95
C GLU A 231 -21.09 2.45 -1.40
N VAL A 232 -21.60 2.33 -0.17
CA VAL A 232 -21.95 1.02 0.41
C VAL A 232 -23.26 0.53 -0.21
N GLN A 233 -23.17 -0.46 -1.09
CA GLN A 233 -24.32 -1.03 -1.79
C GLN A 233 -25.11 -2.00 -0.90
N ALA A 234 -24.41 -2.88 -0.18
CA ALA A 234 -25.02 -3.92 0.62
C ALA A 234 -24.09 -4.42 1.72
N GLN A 235 -24.69 -5.06 2.71
CA GLN A 235 -24.01 -5.83 3.75
C GLN A 235 -24.69 -7.20 3.85
N LEU A 236 -23.92 -8.24 4.13
CA LEU A 236 -24.41 -9.60 4.33
C LEU A 236 -23.61 -10.27 5.45
N ASN A 237 -24.28 -11.00 6.34
CA ASN A 237 -23.66 -11.79 7.42
C ASN A 237 -23.98 -13.27 7.16
N PRO A 238 -23.27 -13.94 6.24
CA PRO A 238 -23.64 -15.27 5.77
C PRO A 238 -23.37 -16.38 6.80
N ALA A 239 -22.49 -16.13 7.76
CA ALA A 239 -22.16 -17.04 8.85
C ALA A 239 -21.77 -16.26 10.11
N ALA A 240 -21.66 -16.95 11.24
CA ALA A 240 -21.12 -16.35 12.46
C ALA A 240 -19.70 -15.83 12.22
N GLU A 241 -19.41 -14.64 12.75
CA GLU A 241 -18.11 -13.97 12.68
C GLU A 241 -17.65 -13.62 11.26
N LEU A 242 -18.48 -13.83 10.24
CA LEU A 242 -18.18 -13.50 8.84
C LEU A 242 -19.15 -12.43 8.34
N HIS A 243 -18.56 -11.33 7.89
CA HIS A 243 -19.25 -10.20 7.30
C HIS A 243 -18.82 -10.01 5.85
N ILE A 244 -19.75 -9.58 5.00
CA ILE A 244 -19.47 -9.18 3.62
C ILE A 244 -20.02 -7.78 3.42
N ILE A 245 -19.18 -6.87 2.93
CA ILE A 245 -19.56 -5.50 2.59
C ILE A 245 -19.35 -5.32 1.09
N HIS A 246 -20.41 -4.94 0.38
CA HIS A 246 -20.35 -4.62 -1.04
C HIS A 246 -20.20 -3.11 -1.22
N LEU A 247 -19.09 -2.70 -1.82
CA LEU A 247 -18.75 -1.32 -2.14
C LEU A 247 -18.76 -1.13 -3.65
N LYS A 248 -19.25 0.03 -4.08
CA LYS A 248 -19.16 0.47 -5.46
C LYS A 248 -18.35 1.74 -5.54
N GLN A 249 -17.24 1.71 -6.26
CA GLN A 249 -16.45 2.90 -6.50
C GLN A 249 -17.24 3.92 -7.34
N LYS A 250 -17.13 5.19 -6.99
CA LYS A 250 -17.77 6.32 -7.66
C LYS A 250 -16.71 7.36 -8.02
N ILE A 251 -16.98 8.14 -9.06
CA ILE A 251 -16.17 9.31 -9.38
C ILE A 251 -16.58 10.44 -8.43
N PRO A 252 -15.66 10.99 -7.62
CA PRO A 252 -15.99 12.09 -6.72
C PRO A 252 -16.27 13.37 -7.51
N LYS A 253 -17.11 14.25 -6.95
CA LYS A 253 -17.38 15.58 -7.53
C LYS A 253 -16.27 16.59 -7.23
N GLU A 254 -15.53 16.36 -6.17
CA GLU A 254 -14.43 17.18 -5.69
C GLU A 254 -13.12 16.41 -5.84
N LEU A 255 -12.01 17.14 -5.95
CA LEU A 255 -10.68 16.54 -5.94
C LEU A 255 -10.42 15.93 -4.54
N LEU A 256 -10.05 14.65 -4.50
CA LEU A 256 -9.66 13.95 -3.25
C LEU A 256 -8.18 13.59 -3.23
N LEU A 257 -7.60 13.31 -4.39
CA LEU A 257 -6.18 13.06 -4.61
C LEU A 257 -5.75 13.88 -5.84
N GLU A 258 -4.84 14.82 -5.64
CA GLU A 258 -4.22 15.57 -6.75
C GLU A 258 -3.50 14.62 -7.69
N PRO A 259 -3.59 14.75 -9.04
CA PRO A 259 -2.76 13.97 -9.94
C PRO A 259 -1.26 14.33 -9.79
N PRO A 260 -0.34 13.38 -9.98
CA PRO A 260 1.10 13.65 -9.84
C PRO A 260 1.67 14.53 -10.97
N PHE A 261 0.92 14.76 -12.06
CA PHE A 261 1.34 15.60 -13.19
C PHE A 261 0.22 16.58 -13.56
N GLU A 262 0.58 17.77 -14.02
CA GLU A 262 -0.38 18.72 -14.59
C GLU A 262 -0.91 18.20 -15.93
N GLY A 263 -2.23 18.31 -16.15
CA GLY A 263 -2.84 18.10 -17.47
C GLY A 263 -3.27 16.66 -17.81
N ILE A 264 -3.40 15.78 -16.81
CA ILE A 264 -4.05 14.46 -16.95
C ILE A 264 -5.53 14.58 -16.55
#